data_AF-A0A7S3LD23-F1
#
_entry.id   AF-A0A7S3LD23-F1
#
_cell.length_a   1.000
_cell.length_b   1.000
_cell.length_c   1.000
_cell.angle_alpha   90.00
_cell.angle_beta   90.00
_cell.angle_gamma   90.00
#
_symmetry.space_group_name_H-M   'P 1'
#
loop_
_entity.id
_entity.type
_entity.pdbx_description
1 polymer ?
#
loop_
_entity_poly.entity_id
_entity_poly.type
_entity_poly.pdbx_seq_one_letter_code
_entity_poly.pdbx_strand_id
1 'polypeptide(L)'
;LALTESQLLVDDVWREVTRQYVDRTFNGQGEDGWRQKRLKTVQQVSNVSPDDDREVVYSAIRSMLETLGDPYTRFLTPDQYASLASYARGSVVGGGGIGVQLIGEPRSGKIVVV
;
A
#
# COMPACT_ATOMS: atom_id res chain seq x y z
N LEU A 1 -8.60 23.37 -5.99
CA LEU A 1 -7.85 22.89 -4.81
C LEU A 1 -7.05 21.69 -5.26
N ALA A 2 -5.72 21.79 -5.23
CA ALA A 2 -4.84 20.66 -5.53
C ALA A 2 -4.75 19.76 -4.29
N LEU A 3 -4.66 18.44 -4.48
CA LEU A 3 -4.45 17.49 -3.40
C LEU A 3 -3.03 17.66 -2.82
N THR A 4 -2.87 17.45 -1.52
CA THR A 4 -1.55 17.37 -0.88
C THR A 4 -0.83 16.08 -1.28
N GLU A 5 0.49 16.00 -1.08
CA GLU A 5 1.26 14.78 -1.36
C GLU A 5 0.71 13.56 -0.59
N SER A 6 0.33 13.74 0.67
CA SER A 6 -0.31 12.72 1.51
C SER A 6 -1.61 12.21 0.89
N GLN A 7 -2.43 13.13 0.36
CA GLN A 7 -3.70 12.79 -0.29
C GLN A 7 -3.48 12.10 -1.64
N LEU A 8 -2.46 12.51 -2.39
CA LEU A 8 -2.08 11.88 -3.65
C LEU A 8 -1.60 10.44 -3.42
N LEU A 9 -0.82 10.20 -2.36
CA LEU A 9 -0.38 8.85 -2.02
C LEU A 9 -1.56 7.91 -1.72
N VAL A 10 -2.54 8.39 -0.94
CA VAL A 10 -3.77 7.62 -0.67
C VAL A 10 -4.52 7.33 -1.97
N ASP A 11 -4.65 8.33 -2.86
CA ASP A 11 -5.31 8.16 -4.15
C ASP A 11 -4.61 7.11 -5.03
N ASP A 12 -3.28 7.19 -5.11
CA ASP A 12 -2.46 6.29 -5.92
C ASP A 12 -2.60 4.84 -5.45
N VAL A 13 -2.53 4.60 -4.14
CA VAL A 13 -2.72 3.27 -3.55
C VAL A 13 -4.12 2.76 -3.83
N TRP A 14 -5.15 3.57 -3.55
CA TRP A 14 -6.54 3.17 -3.80
C TRP A 14 -6.76 2.82 -5.27
N ARG A 15 -6.20 3.61 -6.18
CA ARG A 15 -6.34 3.42 -7.63
C ARG A 15 -5.63 2.14 -8.09
N GLU A 16 -4.47 1.82 -7.53
CA GLU A 16 -3.76 0.58 -7.84
C GLU A 16 -4.52 -0.65 -7.37
N VAL A 17 -4.99 -0.64 -6.11
CA VAL A 17 -5.83 -1.71 -5.55
C VAL A 17 -7.10 -1.88 -6.38
N THR A 18 -7.79 -0.79 -6.72
CA THR A 18 -9.02 -0.87 -7.52
C THR A 18 -8.81 -1.57 -8.87
N ARG A 19 -7.66 -1.34 -9.52
CA ARG A 19 -7.33 -2.02 -10.79
C ARG A 19 -7.02 -3.50 -10.58
N GLN A 20 -6.17 -3.82 -9.62
CA GLN A 20 -5.54 -5.14 -9.48
C GLN A 20 -6.28 -6.10 -8.54
N TYR A 21 -7.14 -5.60 -7.65
CA TYR A 21 -7.79 -6.41 -6.63
C TYR A 21 -8.70 -7.48 -7.27
N VAL A 22 -8.53 -8.71 -6.79
CA VAL A 22 -9.12 -9.91 -7.40
C VAL A 22 -10.62 -9.97 -7.14
N ASP A 23 -11.06 -9.66 -5.92
CA ASP A 23 -12.48 -9.63 -5.56
C ASP A 23 -13.12 -8.28 -5.91
N ARG A 24 -13.92 -8.26 -6.98
CA ARG A 24 -14.62 -7.07 -7.45
C ARG A 24 -15.72 -6.56 -6.51
N THR A 25 -16.09 -7.33 -5.50
CA THR A 25 -17.03 -6.88 -4.45
C THR A 25 -16.34 -6.11 -3.33
N PHE A 26 -15.00 -6.06 -3.31
CA PHE A 26 -14.22 -5.43 -2.26
C PHE A 26 -14.64 -5.91 -0.87
N ASN A 27 -14.75 -7.23 -0.65
CA ASN A 27 -15.25 -7.81 0.60
C ASN A 27 -16.72 -7.43 0.89
N GLY A 28 -17.58 -7.52 -0.14
CA GLY A 28 -19.01 -7.21 -0.05
C GLY A 28 -19.37 -5.73 0.10
N GLN A 29 -18.38 -4.82 0.06
CA GLN A 29 -18.58 -3.37 0.17
C GLN A 29 -19.13 -2.74 -1.13
N GLY A 30 -18.86 -3.37 -2.28
CA GLY A 30 -19.09 -2.83 -3.60
C GLY A 30 -18.18 -1.64 -3.93
N GLU A 31 -18.24 -1.18 -5.19
CA GLU A 31 -17.41 -0.07 -5.67
C GLU A 31 -17.70 1.25 -4.93
N ASP A 32 -18.96 1.51 -4.61
CA ASP A 32 -19.36 2.73 -3.89
C ASP A 32 -18.84 2.70 -2.45
N GLY A 33 -18.94 1.56 -1.76
CA GLY A 33 -18.38 1.39 -0.42
C GLY A 33 -16.86 1.60 -0.42
N TRP A 34 -16.17 1.02 -1.41
CA TRP A 34 -14.73 1.20 -1.58
C TRP A 34 -14.34 2.65 -1.89
N ARG A 35 -15.11 3.35 -2.72
CA ARG A 35 -14.92 4.78 -3.00
C ARG A 35 -15.14 5.65 -1.74
N GLN A 36 -16.09 5.28 -0.89
CA GLN A 36 -16.30 5.97 0.40
C GLN A 36 -15.12 5.78 1.34
N LYS A 37 -14.47 4.61 1.35
CA LYS A 37 -13.23 4.40 2.13
C LYS A 37 -12.12 5.35 1.67
N ARG A 38 -11.89 5.47 0.36
CA ARG A 38 -10.95 6.46 -0.21
C ARG A 38 -11.23 7.87 0.29
N LEU A 39 -12.48 8.33 0.17
CA LEU A 39 -12.84 9.70 0.55
C LEU A 39 -12.58 9.96 2.03
N LYS A 40 -12.92 9.01 2.91
CA LYS A 40 -12.63 9.11 4.33
C LYS A 40 -11.12 9.17 4.60
N THR A 41 -10.34 8.29 3.97
CA THR A 41 -8.89 8.26 4.16
C THR A 41 -8.21 9.54 3.65
N VAL A 42 -8.62 10.07 2.49
CA VAL A 42 -8.13 11.35 1.94
C VAL A 42 -8.46 12.53 2.87
N GLN A 43 -9.64 12.51 3.51
CA GLN A 43 -10.02 13.53 4.49
C GLN A 43 -9.20 13.41 5.79
N GLN A 44 -8.93 12.18 6.25
CA GLN A 44 -8.12 11.94 7.45
C GLN A 44 -6.70 12.51 7.32
N VAL A 45 -6.11 12.42 6.13
CA VAL A 45 -4.75 12.91 5.86
C VAL A 45 -4.69 14.36 5.35
N SER A 46 -5.82 15.08 5.35
CA SER A 46 -5.90 16.43 4.76
C SER A 46 -5.10 17.49 5.50
N ASN A 47 -4.96 17.35 6.82
CA ASN A 47 -4.22 18.27 7.69
C ASN A 47 -2.83 17.74 8.06
N VAL A 48 -2.38 16.67 7.40
CA VAL A 48 -1.14 15.96 7.75
C VAL A 48 -0.03 16.41 6.82
N SER A 49 0.99 17.08 7.38
CA SER A 49 2.15 17.53 6.62
C SER A 49 3.05 16.32 6.28
N PRO A 50 3.51 16.18 5.02
CA PRO A 50 4.21 14.97 4.56
C PRO A 50 5.58 14.72 5.20
N ASP A 51 6.15 15.66 5.95
CA ASP A 51 7.47 15.48 6.57
C ASP A 51 7.41 15.12 8.06
N ASP A 52 6.39 15.56 8.80
CA ASP A 52 6.30 15.29 10.25
C ASP A 52 5.48 14.02 10.58
N ASP A 53 4.58 13.58 9.68
CA ASP A 53 3.55 12.58 10.02
C ASP A 53 3.34 11.49 8.94
N ARG A 54 4.41 11.06 8.26
CA ARG A 54 4.32 9.97 7.24
C ARG A 54 3.72 8.69 7.79
N GLU A 55 4.04 8.33 9.03
CA GLU A 55 3.47 7.16 9.68
C GLU A 55 1.96 7.27 9.87
N VAL A 56 1.42 8.48 10.07
CA VAL A 56 -0.03 8.71 10.14
C VAL A 56 -0.67 8.40 8.79
N VAL A 57 -0.06 8.85 7.69
CA VAL A 57 -0.53 8.57 6.33
C VAL A 57 -0.45 7.07 6.03
N TYR A 58 0.66 6.42 6.35
CA TYR A 58 0.84 4.98 6.15
C TYR A 58 -0.14 4.16 6.98
N SER A 59 -0.38 4.54 8.23
CA SER A 59 -1.38 3.90 9.09
C SER A 59 -2.79 4.05 8.50
N ALA A 60 -3.16 5.24 8.04
CA ALA A 60 -4.45 5.48 7.40
C ALA A 60 -4.66 4.62 6.14
N ILE A 61 -3.61 4.43 5.34
CA ILE A 61 -3.63 3.53 4.19
C ILE A 61 -3.80 2.09 4.63
N ARG A 62 -3.04 1.61 5.64
CA ARG A 62 -3.19 0.24 6.17
C ARG A 62 -4.61 -0.02 6.65
N SER A 63 -5.19 0.89 7.45
CA SER A 63 -6.57 0.76 7.91
C SER A 63 -7.60 0.80 6.77
N MET A 64 -7.33 1.50 5.68
CA MET A 64 -8.17 1.43 4.48
C MET A 64 -8.12 0.04 3.86
N LEU A 65 -6.94 -0.55 3.69
CA LEU A 65 -6.75 -1.88 3.10
C LEU A 65 -7.32 -3.00 3.99
N GLU A 66 -7.21 -2.87 5.32
CA GLU A 66 -7.77 -3.84 6.28
C GLU A 66 -9.28 -4.05 6.10
N THR A 67 -10.01 -3.05 5.56
CA THR A 67 -11.44 -3.20 5.26
C THR A 67 -11.75 -4.25 4.18
N LEU A 68 -10.76 -4.60 3.37
CA LEU A 68 -10.86 -5.66 2.38
C LEU A 68 -10.81 -7.06 3.01
N GLY A 69 -10.43 -7.18 4.28
CA GLY A 69 -10.41 -8.46 5.00
C GLY A 69 -9.43 -9.48 4.42
N ASP A 70 -8.53 -9.06 3.54
CA ASP A 70 -7.56 -9.93 2.86
C ASP A 70 -6.19 -9.82 3.56
N PRO A 71 -5.67 -10.91 4.16
CA PRO A 71 -4.36 -10.91 4.83
C PRO A 71 -3.18 -10.76 3.87
N TYR A 72 -3.40 -10.95 2.56
CA TYR A 72 -2.35 -10.82 1.57
C TYR A 72 -2.21 -9.38 1.09
N THR A 73 -3.32 -8.68 0.87
CA THR A 73 -3.35 -7.26 0.46
C THR A 73 -2.80 -6.34 1.56
N ARG A 74 -1.57 -5.86 1.40
CA ARG A 74 -0.95 -4.95 2.38
C ARG A 74 -0.17 -3.80 1.74
N PHE A 75 -0.07 -2.70 2.50
CA PHE A 75 0.81 -1.58 2.16
C PHE A 75 2.20 -1.77 2.79
N LEU A 76 3.25 -1.67 1.96
CA LEU A 76 4.63 -1.74 2.41
C LEU A 76 5.26 -0.35 2.40
N THR A 77 5.92 0.01 3.51
CA THR A 77 6.78 1.20 3.52
C THR A 77 8.03 0.97 2.67
N PRO A 78 8.76 2.03 2.26
CA PRO A 78 9.99 1.88 1.48
C PRO A 78 10.99 0.91 2.11
N ASP A 79 11.19 0.96 3.44
CA ASP A 79 12.10 0.08 4.16
C ASP A 79 11.61 -1.38 4.21
N GLN A 80 10.30 -1.58 4.38
CA GLN A 80 9.69 -2.92 4.36
C GLN A 80 9.81 -3.55 2.97
N TYR A 81 9.56 -2.76 1.92
CA TYR A 81 9.75 -3.21 0.54
C TYR A 81 11.22 -3.49 0.24
N ALA A 82 12.14 -2.62 0.66
CA ALA A 82 13.57 -2.83 0.47
C ALA A 82 14.05 -4.11 1.16
N SER A 83 13.58 -4.37 2.38
CA SER A 83 13.87 -5.59 3.12
C SER A 83 13.32 -6.81 2.38
N LEU A 84 12.03 -6.83 2.05
CA LEU A 84 11.37 -7.92 1.33
C LEU A 84 12.05 -8.20 -0.01
N ALA A 85 12.37 -7.16 -0.76
CA ALA A 85 13.00 -7.29 -2.07
C ALA A 85 14.46 -7.76 -1.94
N SER A 86 15.16 -7.45 -0.86
CA SER A 86 16.50 -7.98 -0.59
C SER A 86 16.45 -9.47 -0.24
N TYR A 87 15.46 -9.90 0.55
CA TYR A 87 15.19 -11.32 0.81
C TYR A 87 14.84 -12.07 -0.49
N ALA A 88 13.94 -11.52 -1.31
CA ALA A 88 13.51 -12.15 -2.57
C ALA A 88 14.63 -12.21 -3.64
N ARG A 89 15.54 -11.23 -3.65
CA ARG A 89 16.71 -11.19 -4.55
C ARG A 89 17.90 -12.02 -4.04
N GLY A 90 17.77 -12.67 -2.89
CA GLY A 90 18.81 -13.55 -2.35
C GLY A 90 20.02 -12.83 -1.75
N SER A 91 19.94 -11.53 -1.45
CA SER A 91 20.96 -10.85 -0.66
C SER A 91 20.74 -11.17 0.82
N VAL A 92 21.23 -12.34 1.21
CA VAL A 92 21.33 -12.80 2.60
C VAL A 92 22.31 -11.88 3.34
N VAL A 93 21.86 -10.72 3.80
CA VAL A 93 22.63 -9.94 4.79
C VAL A 93 22.26 -10.48 6.17
N GLY A 94 22.87 -11.62 6.51
CA GLY A 94 22.93 -12.15 7.87
C GLY A 94 21.83 -13.16 8.25
N GLY A 95 22.21 -14.43 8.28
CA GLY A 95 21.66 -15.42 9.23
C GLY A 95 20.36 -16.14 8.84
N GLY A 96 20.51 -17.23 8.08
CA GLY A 96 19.69 -18.46 8.17
C GLY A 96 18.16 -18.33 8.13
N GLY A 97 17.55 -18.44 6.94
CA GLY A 97 16.13 -18.75 6.83
C GLY A 97 15.59 -18.68 5.40
N ILE A 98 15.24 -19.85 4.85
CA ILE A 98 14.47 -20.16 3.62
C ILE A 98 14.34 -19.00 2.61
N GLY A 99 15.19 -19.01 1.58
CA GLY A 99 15.07 -18.10 0.43
C GLY A 99 13.96 -18.57 -0.53
N VAL A 100 12.96 -17.72 -0.78
CA VAL A 100 12.07 -17.86 -1.93
C VAL A 100 12.52 -16.84 -2.96
N GLN A 101 13.16 -17.33 -4.04
CA GLN A 101 13.67 -16.50 -5.13
C GLN A 101 12.56 -16.27 -6.15
N LEU A 102 12.01 -15.05 -6.20
CA LEU A 102 11.10 -14.61 -7.27
C LEU A 102 11.85 -13.62 -8.16
N ILE A 103 12.30 -14.08 -9.32
CA ILE A 103 12.88 -13.23 -10.35
C ILE A 103 11.73 -12.50 -11.06
N GLY A 104 11.59 -11.21 -10.77
CA GLY A 104 10.64 -10.31 -11.45
C GLY A 104 11.26 -8.91 -11.56
N GLU A 105 11.38 -8.42 -12.79
CA GLU A 105 12.20 -7.29 -13.23
C GLU A 105 11.94 -5.96 -12.46
N PRO A 106 13.00 -5.24 -12.02
CA PRO A 106 12.85 -3.98 -11.32
C PRO A 106 12.88 -2.82 -12.31
N ARG A 107 11.73 -2.43 -12.87
CA ARG A 107 11.61 -1.13 -13.57
C ARG A 107 10.28 -0.46 -13.31
N SER A 108 10.23 0.22 -12.17
CA SER A 108 9.67 1.56 -11.98
C SER A 108 9.42 1.71 -10.48
N GLY A 109 9.62 2.90 -9.92
CA GLY A 109 9.29 3.23 -8.53
C GLY A 109 7.78 3.20 -8.27
N LYS A 110 7.13 2.09 -8.61
CA LYS A 110 5.72 1.82 -8.39
C LYS A 110 5.55 1.20 -7.02
N ILE A 111 4.60 1.75 -6.29
CA ILE A 111 4.12 1.21 -5.03
C ILE A 111 3.70 -0.24 -5.30
N VAL A 112 4.36 -1.18 -4.64
CA VAL A 112 4.02 -2.60 -4.74
C VAL A 112 2.97 -2.90 -3.67
N VAL A 113 1.74 -3.10 -4.11
CA VAL A 113 0.70 -3.77 -3.32
C VAL A 113 0.90 -5.26 -3.59
N VAL A 114 1.33 -6.00 -2.56
CA VAL A 114 1.35 -7.47 -2.58
C VAL A 114 0.08 -7.96 -1.92
#